data_AF-A0A2W5MNW3-F1
#
_entry.id   AF-A0A2W5MNW3-F1
#
_cell.length_a   1.000
_cell.length_b   1.000
_cell.length_c   1.000
_cell.angle_alpha   90.00
_cell.angle_beta   90.00
_cell.angle_gamma   90.00
#
_symmetry.space_group_name_H-M   'P 1'
#
loop_
_entity.id
_entity.type
_entity.pdbx_description
1 polymer ?
#
loop_
_entity_poly.entity_id
_entity_poly.type
_entity_poly.pdbx_seq_one_letter_code
_entity_poly.pdbx_strand_id
1 'polypeptide(L)'
;MKPFTCLLALTLAIAGPAAAHQDPFSDQWCVGGEVVELEAFEIPGPILNAFRQSPACAFGTVDRDCGVFDDDYYAARSFSTAHCVRAASSLIQAGSVISIIPVVTGPATFLGSDHHAAYQASSGLSGVCLVCRSRSNLPTHPGVPNHPPR
;
A
#
# COMPACT_ATOMS: atom_id res chain seq x y z
N MET A 1 -2.94 30.52 61.85
CA MET A 1 -2.77 29.10 61.46
C MET A 1 -2.64 29.07 59.94
N LYS A 2 -1.65 28.34 59.42
CA LYS A 2 -1.18 28.34 58.02
C LYS A 2 -2.06 27.48 57.07
N PRO A 3 -1.97 27.68 55.74
CA PRO A 3 -3.01 27.37 54.76
C PRO A 3 -2.89 25.95 54.16
N PHE A 4 -4.01 25.37 53.71
CA PHE A 4 -4.02 24.16 52.89
C PHE A 4 -4.32 24.51 51.43
N THR A 5 -3.25 24.48 50.63
CA THR A 5 -3.25 24.53 49.18
C THR A 5 -3.50 23.12 48.64
N CYS A 6 -4.63 22.89 47.95
CA CYS A 6 -4.82 21.68 47.14
C CYS A 6 -4.42 21.99 45.69
N LEU A 7 -3.16 21.72 45.36
CA LEU A 7 -2.65 21.67 43.99
C LEU A 7 -3.13 20.34 43.37
N LEU A 8 -4.17 20.37 42.54
CA LEU A 8 -4.52 19.23 41.71
C LEU A 8 -3.66 19.32 40.45
N ALA A 9 -2.57 18.54 40.41
CA ALA A 9 -1.66 18.45 39.28
C ALA A 9 -2.38 17.78 38.09
N LEU A 10 -2.79 18.59 37.11
CA LEU A 10 -3.29 18.13 35.82
C LEU A 10 -2.08 17.73 34.96
N THR A 11 -1.56 16.52 35.15
CA THR A 11 -0.58 15.92 34.24
C THR A 11 -1.30 15.47 32.98
N LEU A 12 -1.49 16.38 32.03
CA LEU A 12 -1.85 16.05 30.65
C LEU A 12 -0.72 15.17 30.08
N ALA A 13 -1.03 13.89 29.88
CA ALA A 13 -0.17 12.98 29.16
C ALA A 13 0.06 13.56 27.75
N ILE A 14 1.30 13.94 27.47
CA ILE A 14 1.77 14.27 26.14
C ILE A 14 1.81 12.95 25.38
N ALA A 15 0.68 12.54 24.80
CA ALA A 15 0.65 11.50 23.79
C ALA A 15 1.46 12.04 22.60
N GLY A 16 2.69 11.54 22.43
CA GLY A 16 3.55 11.92 21.31
C GLY A 16 2.83 11.64 20.00
N PRO A 17 2.80 12.59 19.05
CA PRO A 17 2.18 12.35 17.76
C PRO A 17 3.07 11.43 16.92
N ALA A 18 2.39 10.60 16.12
CA ALA A 18 2.85 10.14 14.81
C ALA A 18 4.02 9.15 14.76
N ALA A 19 3.77 7.91 15.17
CA ALA A 19 4.39 6.72 14.57
C ALA A 19 3.42 6.04 13.57
N ALA A 20 2.63 6.85 12.82
CA ALA A 20 1.70 6.36 11.80
C ALA A 20 2.31 6.34 10.38
N HIS A 21 3.53 6.89 10.22
CA HIS A 21 4.25 6.92 8.96
C HIS A 21 5.37 5.87 9.00
N GLN A 22 5.00 4.58 8.99
CA GLN A 22 5.98 3.57 8.59
C GLN A 22 6.31 3.81 7.11
N ASP A 23 7.60 3.91 6.80
CA ASP A 23 8.07 3.92 5.41
C ASP A 23 7.41 2.75 4.68
N PRO A 24 6.72 3.00 3.56
CA PRO A 24 5.81 2.02 3.01
C PRO A 24 6.50 0.74 2.51
N PHE A 25 7.85 0.73 2.40
CA PHE A 25 8.62 -0.37 1.83
C PHE A 25 9.96 -0.57 2.56
N SER A 26 9.98 -1.29 3.68
CA SER A 26 11.21 -1.95 4.11
C SER A 26 11.37 -3.25 3.34
N ASP A 27 12.59 -3.63 2.97
CA ASP A 27 12.94 -4.95 2.40
C ASP A 27 12.39 -6.14 3.21
N GLN A 28 11.98 -5.89 4.45
CA GLN A 28 11.30 -6.83 5.33
C GLN A 28 9.88 -7.22 4.86
N TRP A 29 9.25 -6.50 3.93
CA TRP A 29 7.90 -6.86 3.45
C TRP A 29 7.87 -8.18 2.66
N CYS A 30 9.00 -8.55 2.06
CA CYS A 30 9.15 -9.75 1.24
C CYS A 30 10.25 -10.68 1.77
N VAL A 31 10.31 -10.85 3.10
CA VAL A 31 11.26 -11.79 3.72
C VAL A 31 11.01 -13.21 3.19
N GLY A 32 12.08 -13.84 2.69
CA GLY A 32 12.04 -15.19 2.14
C GLY A 32 11.49 -15.30 0.71
N GLY A 33 11.04 -14.19 0.12
CA GLY A 33 10.53 -14.15 -1.25
C GLY A 33 11.50 -13.55 -2.27
N GLU A 34 10.96 -13.32 -3.47
CA GLU A 34 11.55 -12.51 -4.53
C GLU A 34 10.61 -11.35 -4.83
N VAL A 35 11.14 -10.12 -4.83
CA VAL A 35 10.40 -8.94 -5.25
C VAL A 35 10.42 -8.86 -6.77
N VAL A 36 9.25 -8.87 -7.39
CA VAL A 36 9.09 -8.74 -8.84
C VAL A 36 8.15 -7.58 -9.12
N GLU A 37 8.54 -6.71 -10.05
CA GLU A 37 7.65 -5.69 -10.60
C GLU A 37 6.74 -6.34 -11.65
N LEU A 38 5.43 -6.12 -11.52
CA LEU A 38 4.43 -6.63 -12.46
C LEU A 38 4.20 -5.66 -13.61
N GLU A 39 3.84 -4.42 -13.26
CA GLU A 39 3.58 -3.35 -14.21
C GLU A 39 3.66 -1.98 -13.51
N ALA A 40 3.97 -0.96 -14.29
CA ALA A 40 3.69 0.43 -13.94
C ALA A 40 2.23 0.76 -14.21
N PHE A 41 1.65 1.63 -13.40
CA PHE A 41 0.29 2.11 -13.56
C PHE A 41 0.23 3.65 -13.58
N GLU A 42 -0.71 4.15 -14.36
CA GLU A 42 -1.22 5.52 -14.30
C GLU A 42 -2.74 5.45 -14.25
N ILE A 43 -3.32 5.93 -13.15
CA ILE A 43 -4.76 5.97 -12.93
C ILE A 43 -5.23 7.41 -13.14
N PRO A 44 -6.00 7.70 -14.19
CA PRO A 44 -6.47 9.05 -14.46
C PRO A 44 -7.41 9.56 -13.36
N GLY A 45 -7.30 10.85 -13.04
CA GLY A 45 -8.15 11.48 -12.02
C GLY A 45 -9.66 11.31 -12.23
N PRO A 46 -10.20 11.37 -13.47
CA PRO A 46 -11.61 11.07 -13.71
C PRO A 46 -12.04 9.66 -13.25
N ILE A 47 -11.16 8.66 -13.35
CA ILE A 47 -11.43 7.29 -12.89
C ILE A 47 -11.48 7.23 -11.37
N LEU A 48 -10.54 7.90 -10.68
CA LEU A 48 -10.53 7.96 -9.21
C LEU A 48 -11.72 8.74 -8.66
N ASN A 49 -12.09 9.85 -9.31
CA ASN A 49 -13.27 10.64 -8.93
C ASN A 49 -14.56 9.83 -9.06
N ALA A 50 -14.69 9.02 -10.12
CA ALA A 50 -15.83 8.12 -10.30
C ALA A 50 -15.84 7.02 -9.23
N PHE A 51 -14.67 6.45 -8.91
CA PHE A 51 -14.54 5.43 -7.87
C PHE A 51 -14.93 5.94 -6.48
N ARG A 52 -14.49 7.14 -6.09
CA ARG A 52 -14.85 7.77 -4.81
C ARG A 52 -16.37 7.93 -4.62
N GLN A 53 -17.10 8.10 -5.71
CA GLN A 53 -18.56 8.24 -5.69
C GLN A 53 -19.27 6.89 -5.72
N SER A 54 -18.54 5.79 -5.85
CA SER A 54 -19.10 4.45 -5.91
C SER A 54 -19.32 3.88 -4.50
N PRO A 55 -20.50 3.33 -4.19
CA PRO A 55 -20.69 2.57 -2.95
C PRO A 55 -19.98 1.19 -3.00
N ALA A 56 -19.46 0.79 -4.16
CA ALA A 56 -18.81 -0.49 -4.33
C ALA A 56 -17.32 -0.40 -4.06
N CYS A 57 -16.81 -1.28 -3.20
CA CYS A 57 -15.37 -1.49 -3.11
C CYS A 57 -14.80 -2.01 -4.43
N ALA A 58 -13.63 -1.51 -4.80
CA ALA A 58 -12.86 -2.11 -5.87
C ALA A 58 -12.42 -3.51 -5.44
N PHE A 59 -13.06 -4.54 -6.03
CA PHE A 59 -12.73 -5.97 -5.95
C PHE A 59 -12.52 -6.57 -4.54
N GLY A 60 -13.46 -7.43 -4.12
CA GLY A 60 -13.20 -8.50 -3.14
C GLY A 60 -13.32 -8.14 -1.66
N THR A 61 -13.51 -6.89 -1.28
CA THR A 61 -13.85 -6.51 0.10
C THR A 61 -15.36 -6.35 0.22
N VAL A 62 -16.03 -7.43 0.64
CA VAL A 62 -17.50 -7.50 0.73
C VAL A 62 -18.11 -6.77 1.93
N ASP A 63 -17.29 -6.24 2.85
CA ASP A 63 -17.76 -5.75 4.16
C ASP A 63 -17.37 -4.29 4.48
N ARG A 64 -17.04 -3.44 3.50
CA ARG A 64 -16.76 -2.01 3.75
C ARG A 64 -17.39 -1.12 2.69
N ASP A 65 -17.73 0.11 3.07
CA ASP A 65 -18.12 1.17 2.14
C ASP A 65 -16.85 1.82 1.59
N CYS A 66 -16.15 1.16 0.67
CA CYS A 66 -14.89 1.72 0.15
C CYS A 66 -15.20 2.83 -0.86
N GLY A 67 -14.74 4.04 -0.57
CA GLY A 67 -14.83 5.20 -1.47
C GLY A 67 -15.74 6.32 -0.97
N VAL A 68 -16.96 6.03 -0.51
CA VAL A 68 -17.95 7.09 -0.18
C VAL A 68 -17.64 7.81 1.14
N PHE A 69 -17.07 7.10 2.11
CA PHE A 69 -16.66 7.69 3.40
C PHE A 69 -15.15 7.91 3.52
N ASP A 70 -14.42 7.51 2.49
CA ASP A 70 -12.97 7.68 2.40
C ASP A 70 -12.65 9.07 1.83
N ASP A 71 -11.59 9.70 2.34
CA ASP A 71 -11.02 10.86 1.66
C ASP A 71 -10.38 10.45 0.31
N ASP A 72 -9.98 11.45 -0.46
CA ASP A 72 -9.39 11.23 -1.78
C ASP A 72 -8.17 10.30 -1.72
N TYR A 73 -7.36 10.41 -0.66
CA TYR A 73 -6.17 9.58 -0.47
C TYR A 73 -6.54 8.11 -0.27
N TYR A 74 -7.46 7.81 0.64
CA TYR A 74 -7.89 6.44 0.91
C TYR A 74 -8.61 5.82 -0.28
N ALA A 75 -9.42 6.58 -1.02
CA ALA A 75 -10.06 6.11 -2.25
C ALA A 75 -9.00 5.71 -3.31
N ALA A 76 -7.99 6.56 -3.53
CA ALA A 76 -6.92 6.29 -4.49
C ALA A 76 -6.02 5.13 -4.04
N ARG A 77 -5.70 5.03 -2.74
CA ARG A 77 -4.95 3.90 -2.17
C ARG A 77 -5.69 2.58 -2.37
N SER A 78 -6.99 2.56 -2.08
CA SER A 78 -7.86 1.39 -2.28
C SER A 78 -7.92 0.97 -3.75
N PHE A 79 -8.14 1.93 -4.65
CA PHE A 79 -8.16 1.64 -6.09
C PHE A 79 -6.84 1.08 -6.60
N SER A 80 -5.70 1.66 -6.20
CA SER A 80 -4.37 1.17 -6.62
C SER A 80 -4.09 -0.25 -6.10
N THR A 81 -4.54 -0.57 -4.89
CA THR A 81 -4.43 -1.92 -4.34
C THR A 81 -5.22 -2.92 -5.17
N ALA A 82 -6.48 -2.60 -5.47
CA ALA A 82 -7.34 -3.44 -6.30
C ALA A 82 -6.80 -3.58 -7.74
N HIS A 83 -6.20 -2.52 -8.29
CA HIS A 83 -5.52 -2.55 -9.58
C HIS A 83 -4.39 -3.59 -9.57
N CYS A 84 -3.49 -3.53 -8.58
CA CYS A 84 -2.38 -4.47 -8.49
C CYS A 84 -2.81 -5.92 -8.22
N VAL A 85 -3.88 -6.13 -7.43
CA VAL A 85 -4.45 -7.47 -7.23
C VAL A 85 -4.96 -8.05 -8.55
N ARG A 86 -5.64 -7.23 -9.38
CA ARG A 86 -6.11 -7.66 -10.70
C ARG A 86 -4.94 -8.01 -11.63
N ALA A 87 -3.90 -7.16 -11.65
CA ALA A 87 -2.69 -7.40 -12.43
C ALA A 87 -2.02 -8.73 -12.07
N ALA A 88 -2.02 -9.08 -10.78
CA ALA A 88 -1.44 -10.32 -10.27
C ALA A 88 -2.35 -11.56 -10.36
N SER A 89 -3.55 -11.46 -10.93
CA SER A 89 -4.59 -12.50 -10.85
C SER A 89 -4.13 -13.90 -11.31
N SER A 90 -3.33 -14.00 -12.38
CA SER A 90 -2.77 -15.26 -12.85
C SER A 90 -1.75 -15.87 -11.88
N LEU A 91 -0.91 -15.03 -11.26
CA LEU A 91 0.08 -15.46 -10.26
C LEU A 91 -0.59 -15.91 -8.97
N ILE A 92 -1.67 -15.23 -8.57
CA ILE A 92 -2.51 -15.61 -7.43
C ILE A 92 -3.12 -16.99 -7.69
N GLN A 93 -3.72 -17.21 -8.86
CA GLN A 93 -4.29 -18.51 -9.24
C GLN A 93 -3.25 -19.63 -9.28
N ALA A 94 -2.01 -19.32 -9.67
CA ALA A 94 -0.89 -20.25 -9.67
C ALA A 94 -0.27 -20.50 -8.28
N GLY A 95 -0.80 -19.89 -7.20
CA GLY A 95 -0.27 -20.04 -5.84
C GLY A 95 1.17 -19.55 -5.68
N SER A 96 1.61 -18.64 -6.56
CA SER A 96 3.01 -18.18 -6.62
C SER A 96 3.24 -16.83 -5.91
N VAL A 97 2.20 -16.29 -5.28
CA VAL A 97 2.19 -14.97 -4.63
C VAL A 97 2.14 -15.13 -3.11
N ILE A 98 3.04 -14.43 -2.42
CA ILE A 98 3.01 -14.25 -0.96
C ILE A 98 2.21 -12.98 -0.63
N SER A 99 2.51 -11.86 -1.30
CA SER A 99 1.87 -10.56 -1.08
C SER A 99 2.01 -9.66 -2.31
N ILE A 100 1.12 -8.68 -2.46
CA ILE A 100 1.10 -7.71 -3.55
C ILE A 100 0.92 -6.32 -2.95
N ILE A 101 1.67 -5.34 -3.44
CA ILE A 101 1.57 -3.96 -2.97
C ILE A 101 1.63 -2.96 -4.13
N PRO A 102 0.86 -1.87 -4.09
CA PRO A 102 1.10 -0.70 -4.92
C PRO A 102 2.19 0.18 -4.30
N VAL A 103 3.24 0.48 -5.08
CA VAL A 103 4.24 1.51 -4.80
C VAL A 103 3.86 2.76 -5.57
N VAL A 104 3.27 3.74 -4.88
CA VAL A 104 2.90 5.02 -5.49
C VAL A 104 4.14 5.88 -5.64
N THR A 105 4.34 6.44 -6.83
CA THR A 105 5.44 7.36 -7.16
C THR A 105 4.98 8.79 -7.42
N GLY A 106 3.66 9.01 -7.54
CA GLY A 106 3.10 10.33 -7.75
C GLY A 106 1.57 10.36 -7.67
N PRO A 107 0.98 11.55 -7.52
CA PRO A 107 1.62 12.88 -7.47
C PRO A 107 2.31 13.17 -6.12
N ALA A 108 3.14 14.23 -6.06
CA ALA A 108 3.85 14.62 -4.83
C ALA A 108 2.90 14.90 -3.65
N THR A 109 1.69 15.40 -3.91
CA THR A 109 0.65 15.62 -2.88
C THR A 109 0.16 14.33 -2.25
N PHE A 110 0.26 13.18 -2.93
CA PHE A 110 -0.05 11.87 -2.36
C PHE A 110 1.05 11.36 -1.42
N LEU A 111 2.30 11.77 -1.69
CA LEU A 111 3.49 11.33 -0.96
C LEU A 111 3.86 12.26 0.21
N GLY A 112 3.28 13.46 0.26
CA GLY A 112 3.52 14.45 1.31
C GLY A 112 3.04 13.99 2.68
N SER A 113 3.57 14.59 3.76
CA SER A 113 3.14 14.30 5.13
C SER A 113 1.69 14.71 5.43
N ASP A 114 1.13 15.62 4.63
CA ASP A 114 -0.23 16.15 4.72
C ASP A 114 -1.15 15.59 3.62
N HIS A 115 -0.83 14.41 3.07
CA HIS A 115 -1.51 13.84 1.91
C HIS A 115 -3.03 13.71 2.05
N HIS A 116 -3.55 13.43 3.24
CA HIS A 116 -5.00 13.37 3.48
C HIS A 116 -5.72 14.70 3.16
N ALA A 117 -5.04 15.83 3.37
CA ALA A 117 -5.58 17.16 3.10
C ALA A 117 -5.15 17.71 1.73
N ALA A 118 -3.93 17.40 1.29
CA ALA A 118 -3.32 17.98 0.10
C ALA A 118 -3.63 17.20 -1.19
N TYR A 119 -3.82 15.88 -1.11
CA TYR A 119 -4.10 15.07 -2.28
C TYR A 119 -5.55 15.23 -2.73
N GLN A 120 -5.74 15.32 -4.04
CA GLN A 120 -7.06 15.28 -4.67
C GLN A 120 -7.11 14.17 -5.70
N ALA A 121 -8.19 13.39 -5.70
CA ALA A 121 -8.41 12.28 -6.63
C ALA A 121 -8.39 12.75 -8.09
N SER A 122 -8.76 14.00 -8.35
CA SER A 122 -8.66 14.68 -9.66
C SER A 122 -7.22 14.74 -10.21
N SER A 123 -6.20 14.65 -9.35
CA SER A 123 -4.78 14.68 -9.74
C SER A 123 -4.31 13.36 -10.36
N GLY A 124 -5.10 12.29 -10.26
CA GLY A 124 -4.68 10.96 -10.67
C GLY A 124 -3.64 10.34 -9.72
N LEU A 125 -3.17 9.16 -10.07
CA LEU A 125 -2.19 8.40 -9.28
C LEU A 125 -1.27 7.60 -10.19
N SER A 126 0.03 7.59 -9.92
CA SER A 126 1.02 6.80 -10.66
C SER A 126 1.85 5.94 -9.73
N GLY A 127 2.33 4.80 -10.24
CA GLY A 127 3.17 3.91 -9.44
C GLY A 127 3.52 2.62 -10.15
N VAL A 128 3.96 1.64 -9.37
CA VAL A 128 4.23 0.28 -9.84
C VAL A 128 3.56 -0.74 -8.91
N CYS A 129 3.15 -1.86 -9.49
CA CYS A 129 2.68 -3.01 -8.74
C CYS A 129 3.85 -3.95 -8.47
N LEU A 130 4.17 -4.15 -7.20
CA LEU A 130 5.16 -5.13 -6.78
C LEU A 130 4.48 -6.37 -6.22
N VAL A 131 5.07 -7.52 -6.52
CA VAL A 131 4.66 -8.81 -5.95
C VAL A 131 5.84 -9.43 -5.21
N CYS A 132 5.57 -9.98 -4.04
CA CYS A 132 6.46 -10.90 -3.35
C CYS A 132 6.11 -12.31 -3.77
N ARG A 133 7.04 -12.99 -4.47
CA ARG A 133 6.84 -14.35 -4.97
C ARG A 133 7.58 -15.37 -4.11
N SER A 134 7.00 -16.56 -3.99
CA SER A 134 7.71 -17.69 -3.39
C SER A 134 8.80 -18.19 -4.33
N ARG A 135 10.04 -18.30 -3.84
CA ARG A 135 11.18 -18.83 -4.62
C ARG A 135 11.02 -20.30 -4.98
N SER A 136 10.20 -21.05 -4.23
CA SER A 136 9.96 -22.48 -4.42
C SER A 136 9.18 -22.82 -5.69
N ASN A 137 8.53 -21.82 -6.31
CA ASN A 137 7.76 -21.97 -7.55
C ASN A 137 8.46 -21.38 -8.79
N LEU A 138 9.75 -21.05 -8.68
CA LEU A 138 10.55 -20.71 -9.86
C LEU A 138 10.82 -21.99 -10.65
N PRO A 139 10.68 -21.99 -11.99
CA PRO A 139 11.17 -23.10 -12.81
C PRO A 139 12.64 -23.33 -12.43
N THR A 140 12.95 -24.52 -11.91
CA THR A 140 14.33 -24.94 -11.74
C THR A 140 14.94 -24.88 -13.12
N HIS A 141 15.84 -23.92 -13.36
CA HIS A 141 16.62 -23.94 -14.58
C HIS A 141 17.36 -25.29 -14.59
N PRO A 142 17.19 -26.14 -15.63
CA PRO A 142 17.88 -27.42 -15.67
C PRO A 142 19.38 -27.13 -15.53
N GLY A 143 19.97 -27.65 -14.46
CA GLY A 143 21.31 -27.29 -14.04
C GLY A 143 22.29 -27.38 -15.21
N VAL A 144 23.01 -26.29 -15.47
CA VAL A 144 24.27 -26.36 -16.20
C VAL A 144 25.20 -27.23 -15.35
N PRO A 145 25.64 -28.41 -15.81
CA PRO A 145 26.56 -29.23 -15.05
C PRO A 145 27.87 -28.46 -14.90
N ASN A 146 28.24 -28.14 -13.66
CA ASN A 146 29.59 -27.70 -13.34
C ASN A 146 30.54 -28.89 -13.51
N HIS A 147 31.03 -29.11 -14.72
CA HIS A 147 32.22 -29.90 -14.96
C HIS A 147 33.28 -29.03 -15.62
N PRO A 148 34.41 -28.77 -14.94
CA PRO A 148 35.56 -28.17 -15.61
C PRO A 148 36.15 -29.18 -16.61
N PRO A 149 36.58 -28.74 -17.81
CA PRO A 149 37.30 -29.60 -18.72
C PRO A 149 38.62 -30.06 -18.07
N ARG A 150 38.88 -31.37 -18.15
CA ARG A 150 40.20 -31.95 -17.88
C ARG A 150 41.16 -31.63 -19.02
#